data_AF-A0A009T0Q5-F1
#
_entry.id   AF-A0A009T0Q5-F1
#
_cell.length_a   1.000
_cell.length_b   1.000
_cell.length_c   1.000
_cell.angle_alpha   90.00
_cell.angle_beta   90.00
_cell.angle_gamma   90.00
#
_symmetry.space_group_name_H-M   'P 1'
#
loop_
_entity.id
_entity.type
_entity.pdbx_description
1 polymer ?
#
loop_
_entity_poly.entity_id
_entity_poly.type
_entity_poly.pdbx_seq_one_letter_code
_entity_poly.pdbx_strand_id
1 'polypeptide(L)'
;MEFKMMRLIFVFLTIGLISSCYAKNIAVPVLNKNEINLKNFGFSYCLSKSDNEAVAKEASLAMGGYFQNGSYDENAYKNIKLFIEKGSTESKDVYQSTGKPAILMNCLKLYNSNKYEQVVQNQKKYIID
;
A
#
# COMPACT_ATOMS: atom_id res chain seq x y z
N MET A 1 38.54 -36.58 -28.84
CA MET A 1 37.43 -35.66 -29.18
C MET A 1 36.23 -35.81 -28.25
N GLU A 2 36.06 -36.95 -27.58
CA GLU A 2 34.90 -37.25 -26.72
C GLU A 2 34.90 -36.56 -25.35
N PHE A 3 36.07 -36.43 -24.70
CA PHE A 3 36.15 -35.86 -23.34
C PHE A 3 35.79 -34.35 -23.28
N LYS A 4 36.08 -33.61 -24.36
CA LYS A 4 35.80 -32.17 -24.46
C LYS A 4 34.30 -31.93 -24.69
N MET A 5 33.66 -32.80 -25.48
CA MET A 5 32.23 -32.78 -25.76
C MET A 5 31.41 -33.17 -24.52
N MET A 6 31.86 -34.18 -23.76
CA MET A 6 31.22 -34.60 -22.50
C MET A 6 31.31 -33.53 -21.40
N ARG A 7 32.42 -32.78 -21.32
CA ARG A 7 32.55 -31.61 -20.42
C ARG A 7 31.60 -30.47 -20.79
N LEU A 8 31.44 -30.19 -22.09
CA LEU A 8 30.50 -29.17 -22.56
C LEU A 8 29.05 -29.53 -22.21
N ILE A 9 28.66 -30.80 -22.38
CA ILE A 9 27.32 -31.27 -22.01
C ILE A 9 27.08 -31.14 -20.50
N PHE A 10 28.06 -31.50 -19.66
CA PHE A 10 27.96 -31.34 -18.21
C PHE A 10 27.81 -29.88 -17.78
N VAL A 11 28.52 -28.95 -18.42
CA VAL A 11 28.40 -27.51 -18.15
C VAL A 11 26.99 -27.01 -18.49
N PHE A 12 26.43 -27.39 -19.64
CA PHE A 12 25.06 -27.00 -20.02
C PHE A 12 24.00 -27.58 -19.06
N LEU A 13 24.17 -28.82 -18.60
CA LEU A 13 23.27 -29.44 -17.62
C LEU A 13 23.30 -28.73 -16.25
N THR A 14 24.48 -28.29 -15.79
CA THR A 14 24.57 -27.52 -14.54
C THR A 14 23.92 -26.14 -14.64
N ILE A 15 23.99 -25.47 -15.80
CA ILE A 15 23.36 -24.15 -16.00
C ILE A 15 21.82 -24.24 -16.02
N GLY A 16 21.27 -25.33 -16.55
CA GLY A 16 19.82 -25.56 -16.56
C GLY A 16 19.21 -25.76 -15.17
N LEU A 17 19.92 -26.41 -14.25
CA LEU A 17 19.38 -26.78 -12.94
C LEU A 17 19.38 -25.65 -11.90
N ILE A 18 20.23 -24.62 -12.06
CA ILE A 18 20.26 -23.42 -11.19
C ILE A 18 19.21 -22.36 -11.59
N SER A 19 18.59 -22.50 -12.76
CA SER A 19 17.61 -21.53 -13.29
C SER A 19 16.20 -21.73 -12.72
N SER A 20 15.97 -22.80 -11.94
CA SER A 20 14.74 -23.03 -11.18
C SER A 20 14.68 -22.15 -9.93
N CYS A 21 14.99 -20.86 -10.08
CA CYS A 21 14.72 -19.88 -9.03
C CYS A 21 13.22 -19.88 -8.77
N TYR A 22 12.86 -20.11 -7.53
CA TYR A 22 11.51 -20.00 -6.99
C TYR A 22 10.90 -18.65 -7.38
N ALA A 23 10.20 -18.60 -8.51
CA ALA A 23 9.17 -17.60 -8.74
C ALA A 23 8.02 -17.97 -7.80
N LYS A 24 8.19 -17.66 -6.51
CA LYS A 24 7.07 -17.57 -5.60
C LYS A 24 6.17 -16.53 -6.23
N ASN A 25 5.06 -16.97 -6.81
CA ASN A 25 3.99 -16.08 -7.24
C ASN A 25 3.52 -15.35 -5.98
N ILE A 26 4.20 -14.26 -5.63
CA ILE A 26 3.65 -13.24 -4.77
C ILE A 26 2.55 -12.66 -5.63
N ALA A 27 1.35 -13.25 -5.53
CA ALA A 27 0.15 -12.65 -6.04
C ALA A 27 0.00 -11.35 -5.26
N VAL A 28 0.65 -10.29 -5.75
CA VAL A 28 0.41 -8.93 -5.27
C VAL A 28 -1.05 -8.68 -5.63
N PRO A 29 -1.93 -8.52 -4.64
CA PRO A 29 -3.34 -8.28 -4.90
C PRO A 29 -3.44 -7.01 -5.74
N VAL A 30 -3.79 -7.16 -7.01
CA VAL A 30 -4.05 -6.01 -7.88
C VAL A 30 -5.34 -5.40 -7.38
N LEU A 31 -5.23 -4.30 -6.63
CA LEU A 31 -6.38 -3.58 -6.13
C LEU A 31 -7.23 -3.11 -7.32
N ASN A 32 -8.52 -3.41 -7.26
CA ASN A 32 -9.47 -2.87 -8.21
C ASN A 32 -9.69 -1.37 -7.95
N LYS A 33 -10.39 -0.69 -8.87
CA LYS A 33 -10.65 0.76 -8.77
C LYS A 33 -11.29 1.17 -7.44
N ASN A 34 -12.20 0.36 -6.90
CA ASN A 34 -12.91 0.67 -5.66
C ASN A 34 -11.96 0.56 -4.46
N GLU A 35 -11.16 -0.50 -4.42
CA GLU A 35 -10.12 -0.68 -3.40
C GLU A 35 -9.08 0.45 -3.44
N ILE A 36 -8.71 0.91 -4.64
CA ILE A 36 -7.83 2.07 -4.82
C ILE A 36 -8.49 3.34 -4.26
N ASN A 37 -9.77 3.60 -4.57
CA ASN A 37 -10.49 4.74 -4.02
C ASN A 37 -10.57 4.69 -2.49
N LEU A 38 -10.84 3.51 -1.91
CA LEU A 38 -10.89 3.32 -0.46
C LEU A 38 -9.51 3.51 0.19
N LYS A 39 -8.44 3.06 -0.48
CA LYS A 39 -7.06 3.27 -0.05
C LYS A 39 -6.66 4.76 -0.11
N ASN A 40 -7.05 5.46 -1.17
CA ASN A 40 -6.78 6.87 -1.35
C ASN A 40 -7.61 7.76 -0.41
N PHE A 41 -8.82 7.32 -0.07
CA PHE A 41 -9.64 7.94 0.96
C PHE A 41 -8.90 7.98 2.29
N GLY A 42 -8.34 6.85 2.75
CA GLY A 42 -7.62 6.82 4.03
C GLY A 42 -6.30 7.59 4.01
N PHE A 43 -5.59 7.61 2.88
CA PHE A 43 -4.42 8.49 2.72
C PHE A 43 -4.80 9.97 2.81
N SER A 44 -5.86 10.37 2.13
CA SER A 44 -6.38 11.74 2.16
C SER A 44 -6.84 12.12 3.58
N TYR A 45 -7.51 11.20 4.29
CA TYR A 45 -7.88 11.40 5.68
C TYR A 45 -6.67 11.55 6.61
N CYS A 46 -5.60 10.78 6.37
CA CYS A 46 -4.36 10.93 7.13
C CYS A 46 -3.75 12.34 6.94
N LEU A 47 -3.67 12.81 5.69
CA LEU A 47 -3.15 14.15 5.37
C LEU A 47 -4.05 15.27 5.87
N SER A 48 -5.36 15.02 6.01
CA SER A 48 -6.29 16.01 6.56
C SER A 48 -6.02 16.34 8.04
N LYS A 49 -5.14 15.58 8.71
CA LYS A 49 -4.67 15.84 10.08
C LYS A 49 -3.39 16.69 10.13
N SER A 50 -2.94 17.22 8.99
CA SER A 50 -1.79 18.13 8.95
C SER A 50 -2.07 19.43 9.71
N ASP A 51 -1.06 19.97 10.40
CA ASP A 51 -1.11 21.31 10.99
C ASP A 51 -1.06 22.44 9.94
N ASN A 52 -0.76 22.11 8.68
CA ASN A 52 -0.84 23.06 7.58
C ASN A 52 -2.28 23.13 7.05
N GLU A 53 -2.95 24.26 7.27
CA GLU A 53 -4.35 24.45 6.92
C GLU A 53 -4.65 24.22 5.42
N ALA A 54 -3.78 24.71 4.52
CA ALA A 54 -3.97 24.53 3.08
C ALA A 54 -3.93 23.05 2.69
N VAL A 55 -2.96 22.31 3.22
CA VAL A 55 -2.84 20.85 3.01
C VAL A 55 -4.03 20.12 3.61
N ALA A 56 -4.41 20.46 4.85
CA ALA A 56 -5.52 19.81 5.53
C ALA A 56 -6.85 20.01 4.79
N LYS A 57 -7.10 21.22 4.28
CA LYS A 57 -8.30 21.58 3.52
C LYS A 57 -8.36 20.83 2.19
N GLU A 58 -7.28 20.86 1.41
CA GLU A 58 -7.22 20.15 0.12
C GLU A 58 -7.38 18.64 0.30
N ALA A 59 -6.69 18.05 1.29
CA ALA A 59 -6.81 16.64 1.60
C ALA A 59 -8.22 16.25 2.06
N SER A 60 -8.93 17.12 2.78
CA SER A 60 -10.32 16.90 3.16
C SER A 60 -11.27 16.87 1.94
N LEU A 61 -11.03 17.74 0.95
CA LEU A 61 -11.78 17.73 -0.30
C LEU A 61 -11.50 16.45 -1.10
N ALA A 62 -10.23 16.06 -1.22
CA ALA A 62 -9.84 14.81 -1.88
C ALA A 62 -10.47 13.58 -1.19
N MET A 63 -10.48 13.54 0.15
CA MET A 63 -11.18 12.51 0.93
C MET A 63 -12.67 12.44 0.54
N GLY A 64 -13.36 13.57 0.48
CA GLY A 64 -14.75 13.63 0.02
C GLY A 64 -14.93 13.13 -1.41
N GLY A 65 -14.03 13.50 -2.32
CA GLY A 65 -14.04 13.03 -3.70
C GLY A 65 -13.84 11.52 -3.85
N TYR A 66 -12.93 10.92 -3.08
CA TYR A 66 -12.74 9.46 -3.08
C TYR A 66 -13.92 8.71 -2.46
N PHE A 67 -14.58 9.30 -1.46
CA PHE A 67 -15.82 8.77 -0.89
C PHE A 67 -16.95 8.74 -1.93
N GLN A 68 -17.17 9.86 -2.63
CA GLN A 68 -18.21 9.98 -3.66
C GLN A 68 -17.98 9.07 -4.87
N ASN A 69 -16.71 8.84 -5.24
CA ASN A 69 -16.34 8.00 -6.38
C ASN A 69 -16.15 6.51 -6.03
N GLY A 70 -16.28 6.12 -4.76
CA GLY A 70 -16.15 4.74 -4.31
C GLY A 70 -17.49 4.01 -4.26
N SER A 71 -17.43 2.69 -4.15
CA SER A 71 -18.62 1.80 -4.16
C SER A 71 -18.80 1.04 -2.84
N TYR A 72 -18.24 1.55 -1.74
CA TYR A 72 -18.42 0.94 -0.42
C TYR A 72 -19.45 1.68 0.40
N ASP A 73 -20.05 1.01 1.37
CA ASP A 73 -20.91 1.63 2.38
C ASP A 73 -20.12 2.49 3.39
N GLU A 74 -20.84 3.26 4.19
CA GLU A 74 -20.25 4.14 5.20
C GLU A 74 -19.42 3.39 6.26
N ASN A 75 -19.73 2.11 6.54
CA ASN A 75 -19.00 1.32 7.52
C ASN A 75 -17.57 1.03 7.04
N ALA A 76 -17.37 0.78 5.75
CA ALA A 76 -16.03 0.60 5.19
C ALA A 76 -15.16 1.84 5.44
N TYR A 77 -15.66 3.03 5.12
CA TYR A 77 -14.93 4.28 5.31
C TYR A 77 -14.70 4.59 6.80
N LYS A 78 -15.67 4.30 7.66
CA LYS A 78 -15.52 4.41 9.12
C LYS A 78 -14.38 3.53 9.63
N ASN A 79 -14.31 2.27 9.19
CA ASN A 79 -13.24 1.34 9.59
C ASN A 79 -11.87 1.83 9.11
N ILE A 80 -11.79 2.39 7.91
CA ILE A 80 -10.56 3.00 7.39
C ILE A 80 -10.12 4.16 8.28
N LYS A 81 -11.02 5.10 8.64
CA LYS A 81 -10.68 6.22 9.54
C LYS A 81 -10.15 5.73 10.89
N LEU A 82 -10.81 4.75 11.50
CA LEU A 82 -10.39 4.18 12.78
C LEU A 82 -8.99 3.55 12.70
N PHE A 83 -8.68 2.85 11.60
CA PHE A 83 -7.34 2.31 11.39
C PHE A 83 -6.29 3.41 11.24
N ILE A 84 -6.59 4.45 10.45
CA ILE A 84 -5.68 5.58 10.24
C ILE A 84 -5.43 6.32 11.56
N GLU A 85 -6.47 6.63 12.34
CA GLU A 85 -6.33 7.29 13.64
C GLU A 85 -5.39 6.53 14.57
N LYS A 86 -5.58 5.20 14.67
CA LYS A 86 -4.69 4.36 15.47
C LYS A 86 -3.25 4.41 14.95
N GLY A 87 -3.03 4.22 13.64
CA GLY A 87 -1.71 4.24 13.02
C GLY A 87 -0.99 5.59 13.12
N SER A 88 -1.73 6.70 13.03
CA SER A 88 -1.19 8.05 13.18
C SER A 88 -0.70 8.35 14.60
N THR A 89 -1.24 7.71 15.64
CA THR A 89 -0.71 7.85 17.01
C THR A 89 0.59 7.07 17.25
N GLU A 90 0.83 6.02 16.47
CA GLU A 90 2.00 5.15 16.60
C GLU A 90 3.23 5.71 15.86
N SER A 91 3.03 6.45 14.76
CA SER A 91 4.11 7.00 13.93
C SER A 91 4.48 8.44 14.35
N LYS A 92 5.69 8.59 14.91
CA LYS A 92 6.20 9.87 15.45
C LYS A 92 7.41 10.42 14.69
N ASP A 93 7.56 10.07 13.41
CA ASP A 93 8.73 10.57 12.67
C ASP A 93 8.67 12.09 12.52
N VAL A 94 9.84 12.70 12.62
CA VAL A 94 10.07 14.14 12.46
C VAL A 94 11.17 14.36 11.43
N TYR A 95 11.12 15.48 10.71
CA TYR A 95 12.21 15.85 9.80
C TYR A 95 13.43 16.27 10.62
N GLN A 96 14.56 15.60 10.43
CA GLN A 96 15.80 15.89 11.17
C GLN A 96 16.25 17.35 11.05
N SER A 97 16.02 17.98 9.89
CA SER A 97 16.42 19.36 9.62
C SER A 97 15.57 20.42 10.32
N THR A 98 14.32 20.10 10.70
CA THR A 98 13.37 21.10 11.24
C THR A 98 12.76 20.70 12.58
N GLY A 99 12.89 19.43 12.99
CA GLY A 99 12.18 18.85 14.13
C GLY A 99 10.66 18.76 13.95
N LYS A 100 10.11 19.19 12.80
CA LYS A 100 8.66 19.22 12.56
C LYS A 100 8.12 17.80 12.28
N PRO A 101 6.86 17.52 12.66
CA PRO A 101 6.21 16.26 12.31
C PRO A 101 6.28 15.97 10.81
N ALA A 102 6.70 14.77 10.45
CA ALA A 102 6.83 14.34 9.06
C ALA A 102 5.51 13.73 8.54
N ILE A 103 4.41 14.48 8.63
CA ILE A 103 3.04 13.97 8.39
C ILE A 103 2.90 13.25 7.03
N LEU A 104 3.43 13.83 5.95
CA LEU A 104 3.39 13.22 4.63
C LEU A 104 4.14 11.87 4.60
N MET A 105 5.32 11.82 5.21
CA MET A 105 6.12 10.60 5.28
C MET A 105 5.40 9.52 6.12
N ASN A 106 4.78 9.91 7.23
CA ASN A 106 4.04 8.99 8.10
C ASN A 106 2.81 8.43 7.38
N CYS A 107 2.05 9.29 6.68
CA CYS A 107 0.91 8.85 5.88
C CYS A 107 1.32 7.95 4.71
N LEU A 108 2.46 8.21 4.05
CA LEU A 108 2.99 7.35 3.00
C LEU A 108 3.46 5.99 3.53
N LYS A 109 4.11 5.96 4.70
CA LYS A 109 4.48 4.70 5.37
C LYS A 109 3.24 3.87 5.69
N LEU A 110 2.18 4.51 6.20
CA LEU A 110 0.93 3.83 6.49
C LEU A 110 0.24 3.34 5.21
N TYR A 111 0.17 4.17 4.18
CA TYR A 111 -0.39 3.85 2.87
C TYR A 111 0.26 2.63 2.21
N ASN A 112 1.58 2.50 2.34
CA ASN A 112 2.36 1.39 1.79
C ASN A 112 2.50 0.21 2.74
N SER A 113 1.86 0.24 3.91
CA SER A 113 1.96 -0.86 4.87
C SER A 113 1.09 -2.05 4.48
N ASN A 114 1.62 -3.27 4.64
CA ASN A 114 0.86 -4.51 4.44
C ASN A 114 -0.39 -4.57 5.33
N LYS A 115 -0.31 -3.98 6.54
CA LYS A 115 -1.45 -3.89 7.46
C LYS A 115 -2.59 -3.08 6.85
N TYR A 116 -2.28 -1.94 6.23
CA TYR A 116 -3.30 -1.11 5.63
C TYR A 116 -3.92 -1.78 4.40
N GLU A 117 -3.11 -2.44 3.57
CA GLU A 117 -3.60 -3.23 2.45
C GLU A 117 -4.58 -4.32 2.88
N GLN A 118 -4.26 -5.07 3.94
CA GLN A 118 -5.16 -6.07 4.52
C GLN A 118 -6.47 -5.45 5.02
N VAL A 119 -6.40 -4.28 5.67
CA VAL A 119 -7.60 -3.58 6.13
C VAL A 119 -8.48 -3.17 4.96
N VAL A 120 -7.92 -2.64 3.88
CA VAL A 120 -8.67 -2.30 2.65
C VAL A 120 -9.35 -3.53 2.07
N GLN A 121 -8.62 -4.65 1.93
CA GLN A 121 -9.18 -5.90 1.39
C GLN A 121 -10.31 -6.46 2.26
N ASN A 122 -10.19 -6.34 3.58
CA ASN A 122 -11.23 -6.78 4.52
C ASN A 122 -12.54 -5.97 4.41
N GLN A 123 -12.54 -4.84 3.69
CA GLN A 123 -13.75 -4.06 3.46
C GLN A 123 -14.58 -4.56 2.27
N LYS A 124 -14.13 -5.57 1.51
CA LYS A 124 -14.90 -6.16 0.38
C LYS A 124 -16.33 -6.56 0.75
N LYS A 125 -16.57 -6.95 2.00
CA LYS A 125 -17.89 -7.29 2.54
C LYS A 125 -18.88 -6.12 2.63
N TYR A 126 -18.42 -4.89 2.43
CA TYR A 126 -19.21 -3.65 2.51
C TYR A 126 -19.38 -3.00 1.13
N ILE A 127 -19.12 -3.72 0.04
CA ILE A 127 -19.39 -3.21 -1.31
C ILE A 127 -20.91 -3.05 -1.47
N ILE A 128 -21.33 -1.91 -2.03
CA ILE A 128 -22.72 -1.66 -2.41
C ILE A 128 -22.87 -2.16 -3.84
N ASP A 129 -23.71 -3.18 -4.03
CA ASP A 129 -24.10 -3.69 -5.34
C ASP A 129 -25.12 -2.79 -6.03
#